data_AF-A0A920THY3-F1
#
_entry.id   AF-A0A920THY3-F1
#
_cell.length_a   1.000
_cell.length_b   1.000
_cell.length_c   1.000
_cell.angle_alpha   90.00
_cell.angle_beta   90.00
_cell.angle_gamma   90.00
#
_symmetry.space_group_name_H-M   'P 1'
#
loop_
_entity.id
_entity.type
_entity.pdbx_description
1 polymer ?
#
loop_
_entity_poly.entity_id
_entity_poly.type
_entity_poly.pdbx_seq_one_letter_code
_entity_poly.pdbx_strand_id
1 'polypeptide(L)'
;MSYEDLDTALIDPQSEHHAELAAFEEIARSLRSLRRDRGAILLNRPTLDITVEPDNSVSLELVPTDTRGRLAIAEAMVLANSLLAELCTQTGLPIIYRAQDKIDAEPYETLSPNNSDPVGQYELMRKMPPAYMTTVGNKHSGLGLDHYVQATAPIRRFCDLVIQRQISYSLEHQTSLYSALELENIVQCSATKLKRISSATSERKRYWLLKWMESRMDDGLDEYQAVFSGI
;
A
#
# COMPACT_ATOMS: atom_id res chain seq x y z
N MET A 1 3.36 -17.85 -10.36
CA MET A 1 3.75 -16.66 -11.13
C MET A 1 4.18 -15.60 -10.15
N SER A 2 5.45 -15.21 -10.19
CA SER A 2 5.99 -14.06 -9.46
C SER A 2 5.68 -12.75 -10.20
N TYR A 3 6.07 -11.61 -9.63
CA TYR A 3 6.02 -10.34 -10.35
C TYR A 3 7.02 -10.32 -11.52
N GLU A 4 8.21 -10.92 -11.37
CA GLU A 4 9.17 -11.02 -12.48
C GLU A 4 8.61 -11.85 -13.64
N ASP A 5 7.92 -12.97 -13.35
CA ASP A 5 7.26 -13.79 -14.37
C ASP A 5 6.21 -12.96 -15.13
N LEU A 6 5.40 -12.19 -14.39
CA LEU A 6 4.32 -11.39 -14.96
C LEU A 6 4.86 -10.20 -15.78
N ASP A 7 5.90 -9.54 -15.29
CA ASP A 7 6.61 -8.49 -16.02
C ASP A 7 7.26 -9.06 -17.31
N THR A 8 7.81 -10.27 -17.26
CA THR A 8 8.36 -10.96 -18.44
C THR A 8 7.26 -11.29 -19.47
N ALA A 9 6.14 -11.86 -19.01
CA ALA A 9 5.01 -12.19 -19.88
C ALA A 9 4.38 -10.95 -20.52
N LEU A 10 4.39 -9.80 -19.84
CA LEU A 10 3.93 -8.52 -20.39
C LEU A 10 4.86 -7.93 -21.46
N ILE A 11 6.12 -8.36 -21.52
CA ILE A 11 7.11 -7.90 -22.51
C ILE A 11 7.12 -8.80 -23.74
N ASP A 12 7.04 -10.12 -23.55
CA ASP A 12 7.11 -11.11 -24.63
C ASP A 12 5.73 -11.40 -25.24
N PRO A 13 5.47 -10.99 -26.50
CA PRO A 13 4.18 -11.25 -27.17
C PRO A 13 3.89 -12.72 -27.44
N GLN A 14 4.90 -13.60 -27.36
CA GLN A 14 4.75 -15.05 -27.53
C GLN A 14 4.48 -15.76 -26.20
N SER A 15 4.54 -15.05 -25.07
CA SER A 15 4.29 -15.62 -23.76
C SER A 15 2.85 -16.09 -23.60
N GLU A 16 2.68 -17.17 -22.84
CA GLU A 16 1.36 -17.66 -22.44
C GLU A 16 0.64 -16.56 -21.64
N HIS A 17 -0.63 -16.30 -21.99
CA HIS A 17 -1.47 -15.25 -21.41
C HIS A 17 -1.03 -13.79 -21.69
N HIS A 18 -0.10 -13.54 -22.62
CA HIS A 18 0.34 -12.18 -22.94
C HIS A 18 -0.84 -11.24 -23.27
N ALA A 19 -1.77 -11.69 -24.10
CA ALA A 19 -2.90 -10.89 -24.56
C ALA A 19 -3.82 -10.47 -23.39
N GLU A 20 -4.15 -11.41 -22.51
CA GLU A 20 -4.98 -11.17 -21.33
C GLU A 20 -4.27 -10.26 -20.32
N LEU A 21 -2.97 -10.48 -20.08
CA LEU A 21 -2.17 -9.67 -19.17
C LEU A 21 -2.00 -8.23 -19.70
N ALA A 22 -1.76 -8.07 -21.01
CA ALA A 22 -1.65 -6.75 -21.63
C ALA A 22 -2.97 -5.97 -21.53
N ALA A 23 -4.11 -6.62 -21.81
CA ALA A 23 -5.43 -6.00 -21.64
C ALA A 23 -5.70 -5.60 -20.18
N PHE A 24 -5.34 -6.47 -19.23
CA PHE A 24 -5.46 -6.17 -17.80
C PHE A 24 -4.57 -4.99 -17.37
N GLU A 25 -3.34 -4.91 -17.87
CA GLU A 25 -2.42 -3.80 -17.59
C GLU A 25 -2.91 -2.47 -18.17
N GLU A 26 -3.51 -2.48 -19.36
CA GLU A 26 -4.13 -1.30 -19.97
C GLU A 26 -5.31 -0.76 -19.13
N ILE A 27 -6.16 -1.67 -18.63
CA ILE A 27 -7.25 -1.32 -17.71
C ILE A 27 -6.67 -0.73 -16.42
N ALA A 28 -5.67 -1.38 -15.82
CA ALA A 28 -5.04 -0.90 -14.60
C ALA A 28 -4.43 0.50 -14.75
N ARG A 29 -3.75 0.77 -15.87
CA ARG A 29 -3.24 2.11 -16.19
C ARG A 29 -4.35 3.16 -16.29
N SER A 30 -5.47 2.80 -16.92
CA SER A 30 -6.63 3.68 -17.03
C SER A 30 -7.23 4.00 -15.66
N LEU A 31 -7.38 2.98 -14.80
CA LEU A 31 -7.83 3.15 -13.41
C LEU A 31 -6.89 4.06 -12.61
N ARG A 32 -5.57 3.87 -12.76
CA ARG A 32 -4.57 4.73 -12.11
C ARG A 32 -4.68 6.19 -12.55
N SER A 33 -4.88 6.43 -13.85
CA SER A 33 -5.08 7.77 -14.39
C SER A 33 -6.34 8.41 -13.79
N LEU A 34 -7.46 7.69 -13.74
CA LEU A 34 -8.69 8.19 -13.14
C LEU A 34 -8.51 8.55 -11.66
N ARG A 35 -7.77 7.75 -10.89
CA ARG A 35 -7.46 8.09 -9.50
C ARG A 35 -6.59 9.34 -9.39
N ARG A 36 -5.59 9.49 -10.26
CA ARG A 36 -4.76 10.71 -10.32
C ARG A 36 -5.61 11.94 -10.60
N ASP A 37 -6.53 11.86 -11.56
CA ASP A 37 -7.43 12.97 -11.92
C ASP A 37 -8.39 13.31 -10.76
N ARG A 38 -8.66 12.35 -9.87
CA ARG A 38 -9.39 12.54 -8.60
C ARG A 38 -8.52 13.02 -7.42
N GLY A 39 -7.25 13.34 -7.68
CA GLY A 39 -6.30 13.84 -6.68
C GLY A 39 -5.57 12.76 -5.89
N ALA A 40 -5.49 11.52 -6.40
CA ALA A 40 -4.66 10.49 -5.76
C ALA A 40 -3.17 10.82 -5.83
N ILE A 41 -2.45 10.49 -4.77
CA ILE A 41 -1.02 10.72 -4.66
C ILE A 41 -0.31 9.44 -5.06
N LEU A 42 0.43 9.52 -6.17
CA LEU A 42 1.18 8.39 -6.72
C LEU A 42 2.64 8.52 -6.30
N LEU A 43 3.01 7.84 -5.20
CA LEU A 43 4.39 7.74 -4.77
C LEU A 43 5.03 6.51 -5.43
N ASN A 44 6.17 6.72 -6.06
CA ASN A 44 7.00 5.67 -6.62
C ASN A 44 8.31 5.59 -5.85
N ARG A 45 8.27 4.85 -4.74
CA ARG A 45 9.43 4.65 -3.87
C ARG A 45 9.82 3.18 -3.90
N PRO A 46 11.08 2.83 -4.23
CA PRO A 46 11.54 1.47 -4.10
C PRO A 46 11.52 1.04 -2.64
N THR A 47 11.21 -0.23 -2.40
CA THR A 47 11.26 -0.80 -1.06
C THR A 47 12.61 -1.43 -0.82
N LEU A 48 13.23 -1.13 0.33
CA LEU A 48 14.40 -1.86 0.78
C LEU A 48 13.98 -3.26 1.25
N ASP A 49 14.47 -4.27 0.54
CA ASP A 49 14.45 -5.66 0.96
C ASP A 49 15.78 -6.02 1.61
N ILE A 50 15.71 -6.80 2.68
CA ILE A 50 16.87 -7.18 3.49
C ILE A 50 16.84 -8.68 3.69
N THR A 51 17.82 -9.36 3.11
CA THR A 51 17.95 -10.81 3.20
C THR A 51 19.13 -11.15 4.09
N VAL A 52 18.93 -12.11 4.99
CA VAL A 52 19.99 -12.71 5.79
C VAL A 52 20.31 -14.06 5.16
N GLU A 53 21.49 -14.16 4.59
CA GLU A 53 21.95 -15.36 3.89
C GLU A 53 22.28 -16.48 4.88
N PRO A 54 22.33 -17.75 4.44
CA PRO A 54 22.66 -18.89 5.32
C PRO A 54 24.03 -18.79 6.01
N ASP A 55 24.96 -18.01 5.46
CA ASP A 55 26.28 -17.74 6.04
C ASP A 55 26.28 -16.56 7.04
N ASN A 56 25.11 -16.02 7.36
CA ASN A 56 24.87 -14.81 8.18
C ASN A 56 25.34 -13.49 7.55
N SER A 57 25.73 -13.49 6.27
CA SER A 57 25.90 -12.24 5.54
C SER A 57 24.54 -11.58 5.32
N VAL A 58 24.55 -10.24 5.24
CA VAL A 58 23.34 -9.45 4.98
C VAL A 58 23.44 -8.90 3.57
N SER A 59 22.40 -9.08 2.77
CA SER A 59 22.24 -8.49 1.44
C SER A 59 21.10 -7.47 1.47
N LEU A 60 21.27 -6.38 0.72
CA LEU A 60 20.28 -5.31 0.56
C LEU A 60 19.90 -5.20 -0.91
N GLU A 61 18.61 -5.13 -1.19
CA GLU A 61 18.08 -4.91 -2.53
C GLU A 61 17.03 -3.79 -2.50
N LEU A 62 17.12 -2.86 -3.45
CA LEU A 62 16.06 -1.89 -3.69
C LEU A 62 15.09 -2.47 -4.71
N VAL A 63 13.94 -2.94 -4.24
CA VAL A 63 12.90 -3.53 -5.09
C VAL A 63 12.02 -2.42 -5.66
N PRO A 64 11.91 -2.28 -7.00
CA PRO A 64 11.02 -1.32 -7.63
C PRO A 64 9.55 -1.62 -7.31
N THR A 65 8.74 -0.57 -7.12
CA THR A 65 7.31 -0.71 -6.79
C THR A 65 6.38 -0.34 -7.93
N ASP A 66 6.92 0.17 -9.03
CA ASP A 66 6.22 0.64 -10.22
C ASP A 66 6.40 -0.25 -11.46
N THR A 67 6.88 -1.49 -11.29
CA THR A 67 6.89 -2.45 -12.40
C THR A 67 5.47 -2.66 -12.93
N ARG A 68 5.34 -2.99 -14.22
CA ARG A 68 4.03 -3.07 -14.90
C ARG A 68 3.09 -4.03 -14.17
N GLY A 69 3.63 -5.17 -13.73
CA GLY A 69 2.90 -6.17 -12.97
C GLY A 69 2.49 -5.74 -11.57
N ARG A 70 3.41 -5.11 -10.82
CA ARG A 70 3.10 -4.57 -9.49
C ARG A 70 2.03 -3.49 -9.57
N LEU A 71 2.12 -2.61 -10.56
CA LEU A 71 1.10 -1.60 -10.84
C LEU A 71 -0.24 -2.25 -11.16
N ALA A 72 -0.28 -3.21 -12.09
CA ALA A 72 -1.51 -3.86 -12.52
C ALA A 72 -2.27 -4.51 -11.35
N ILE A 73 -1.55 -5.30 -10.53
CA ILE A 73 -2.13 -5.92 -9.34
C ILE A 73 -2.55 -4.87 -8.31
N ALA A 74 -1.73 -3.84 -8.05
CA ALA A 74 -2.07 -2.80 -7.09
C ALA A 74 -3.39 -2.09 -7.45
N GLU A 75 -3.59 -1.72 -8.72
CA GLU A 75 -4.82 -1.05 -9.16
C GLU A 75 -6.03 -1.98 -9.10
N ALA A 76 -5.89 -3.27 -9.42
CA ALA A 76 -6.97 -4.23 -9.25
C ALA A 76 -7.37 -4.41 -7.79
N MET A 77 -6.40 -4.45 -6.86
CA MET A 77 -6.70 -4.50 -5.44
C MET A 77 -7.38 -3.22 -4.94
N VAL A 78 -6.94 -2.05 -5.42
CA VAL A 78 -7.57 -0.76 -5.09
C VAL A 78 -9.00 -0.72 -5.62
N LEU A 79 -9.23 -1.17 -6.85
CA LEU A 79 -10.55 -1.23 -7.47
C LEU A 79 -11.48 -2.15 -6.65
N ALA A 80 -11.09 -3.40 -6.41
CA ALA A 80 -11.89 -4.35 -5.65
C ALA A 80 -12.28 -3.80 -4.27
N ASN A 81 -11.32 -3.22 -3.56
CA ASN A 81 -11.55 -2.61 -2.26
C ASN A 81 -12.45 -1.36 -2.33
N SER A 82 -12.34 -0.54 -3.39
CA SER A 82 -13.21 0.63 -3.57
C SER A 82 -14.66 0.23 -3.86
N LEU A 83 -14.87 -0.79 -4.71
CA LEU A 83 -16.19 -1.30 -5.04
C LEU A 83 -16.88 -1.94 -3.84
N LEU A 84 -16.13 -2.69 -3.01
CA LEU A 84 -16.66 -3.23 -1.77
C LEU A 84 -17.04 -2.12 -0.78
N ALA A 85 -16.24 -1.06 -0.70
CA ALA A 85 -16.55 0.10 0.14
C ALA A 85 -17.84 0.80 -0.33
N GLU A 86 -17.96 1.00 -1.63
CA GLU A 86 -19.14 1.60 -2.26
C GLU A 86 -20.40 0.74 -2.02
N LEU A 87 -20.31 -0.57 -2.23
CA LEU A 87 -21.41 -1.51 -1.95
C LEU A 87 -21.88 -1.42 -0.50
N CYS A 88 -20.95 -1.45 0.46
CA CYS A 88 -21.30 -1.35 1.88
C CYS A 88 -21.93 0.01 2.21
N THR A 89 -21.43 1.08 1.60
CA THR A 89 -21.99 2.43 1.77
C THR A 89 -23.42 2.52 1.24
N GLN A 90 -23.65 2.04 0.01
CA GLN A 90 -24.96 2.08 -0.65
C GLN A 90 -26.02 1.22 0.05
N THR A 91 -25.61 0.08 0.59
CA THR A 91 -26.51 -0.84 1.32
C THR A 91 -26.67 -0.48 2.79
N GLY A 92 -25.90 0.50 3.30
CA GLY A 92 -25.89 0.86 4.71
C GLY A 92 -25.30 -0.23 5.63
N LEU A 93 -24.56 -1.19 5.08
CA LEU A 93 -23.92 -2.26 5.84
C LEU A 93 -22.78 -1.67 6.71
N PRO A 94 -22.84 -1.81 8.05
CA PRO A 94 -21.72 -1.41 8.90
C PRO A 94 -20.46 -2.18 8.51
N ILE A 95 -19.36 -1.46 8.27
CA ILE A 95 -18.09 -2.05 7.84
C ILE A 95 -16.91 -1.24 8.41
N ILE A 96 -15.71 -1.83 8.34
CA ILE A 96 -14.47 -1.13 8.69
C ILE A 96 -13.90 -0.50 7.43
N TYR A 97 -13.94 0.83 7.38
CA TYR A 97 -13.27 1.64 6.37
C TYR A 97 -11.82 1.91 6.75
N ARG A 98 -11.03 2.21 5.72
CA ARG A 98 -9.70 2.79 5.86
C ARG A 98 -9.71 4.19 5.27
N ALA A 99 -9.57 5.17 6.12
CA ALA A 99 -9.62 6.58 5.76
C ALA A 99 -8.25 7.23 5.87
N GLN A 100 -8.10 8.37 5.19
CA GLN A 100 -6.92 9.21 5.30
C GLN A 100 -7.33 10.65 5.03
N ASP A 101 -7.06 11.51 6.00
CA ASP A 101 -7.43 12.92 5.94
C ASP A 101 -6.66 13.63 4.80
N LYS A 102 -7.15 14.81 4.41
CA LYS A 102 -6.46 15.63 3.41
C LYS A 102 -5.13 16.11 3.97
N ILE A 103 -4.19 16.36 3.07
CA ILE A 103 -2.96 17.08 3.41
C ILE A 103 -3.32 18.55 3.56
N ASP A 104 -2.96 19.16 4.69
CA ASP A 104 -3.21 20.58 4.99
C ASP A 104 -2.25 21.55 4.25
N ALA A 105 -1.54 21.10 3.21
CA ALA A 105 -0.51 21.88 2.52
C ALA A 105 -1.05 22.57 1.25
N GLU A 106 -0.53 23.78 0.97
CA GLU A 106 -0.65 24.57 -0.27
C GLU A 106 -0.52 23.71 -1.56
N PRO A 107 -1.04 24.17 -2.72
CA PRO A 107 -1.35 23.31 -3.86
C PRO A 107 -0.18 22.39 -4.23
N TYR A 108 -0.48 21.10 -4.12
CA TYR A 108 0.23 19.92 -4.61
C TYR A 108 1.04 20.13 -5.91
N GLU A 109 0.63 21.07 -6.77
CA GLU A 109 1.33 21.50 -7.98
C GLU A 109 2.81 21.91 -7.73
N THR A 110 3.11 22.57 -6.61
CA THR A 110 4.49 22.99 -6.26
C THR A 110 5.37 21.84 -5.79
N LEU A 111 4.77 20.77 -5.29
CA LEU A 111 5.46 19.55 -4.87
C LEU A 111 5.42 18.47 -5.94
N SER A 112 5.06 18.80 -7.20
CA SER A 112 5.08 17.87 -8.34
C SER A 112 6.41 17.12 -8.33
N PRO A 113 6.45 15.90 -7.79
CA PRO A 113 7.64 15.12 -7.90
C PRO A 113 7.59 14.74 -9.37
N ASN A 114 8.55 15.21 -10.16
CA ASN A 114 9.05 14.27 -11.15
C ASN A 114 9.22 12.96 -10.39
N ASN A 115 8.57 11.90 -10.87
CA ASN A 115 8.28 10.64 -10.15
C ASN A 115 9.54 9.89 -9.66
N SER A 116 10.70 10.54 -9.78
CA SER A 116 12.05 10.09 -9.52
C SER A 116 12.77 10.93 -8.46
N ASP A 117 12.25 12.08 -8.00
CA ASP A 117 12.92 12.88 -6.95
C ASP A 117 12.68 12.27 -5.55
N PRO A 118 13.70 11.64 -4.93
CA PRO A 118 13.53 11.01 -3.62
C PRO A 118 13.30 12.04 -2.50
N VAL A 119 13.79 13.28 -2.65
CA VAL A 119 13.67 14.34 -1.63
C VAL A 119 12.24 14.85 -1.59
N GLY A 120 11.69 15.25 -2.73
CA GLY A 120 10.30 15.70 -2.85
C GLY A 120 9.31 14.64 -2.40
N GLN A 121 9.54 13.36 -2.74
CA GLN A 121 8.72 12.25 -2.25
C GLN A 121 8.78 12.11 -0.73
N TYR A 122 9.97 12.21 -0.13
CA TYR A 122 10.14 12.13 1.33
C TYR A 122 9.45 13.30 2.06
N GLU A 123 9.62 14.52 1.57
CA GLU A 123 8.98 15.71 2.14
C GLU A 123 7.45 15.66 2.03
N LEU A 124 6.93 15.18 0.90
CA LEU A 124 5.51 14.96 0.72
C LEU A 124 4.98 13.94 1.73
N MET A 125 5.66 12.79 1.89
CA MET A 125 5.25 11.77 2.86
C MET A 125 5.21 12.28 4.30
N ARG A 126 6.13 13.15 4.70
CA ARG A 126 6.14 13.75 6.04
C ARG A 126 4.94 14.64 6.32
N LYS A 127 4.38 15.26 5.28
CA LYS A 127 3.20 16.12 5.37
C LYS A 127 1.89 15.32 5.29
N MET A 128 1.93 14.07 4.84
CA MET A 128 0.76 13.22 4.73
C MET A 128 0.30 12.74 6.11
N PRO A 129 -0.99 12.93 6.47
CA PRO A 129 -1.53 12.30 7.67
C PRO A 129 -1.55 10.77 7.50
N PRO A 130 -1.33 9.99 8.57
CA PRO A 130 -1.39 8.54 8.49
C PRO A 130 -2.81 8.06 8.18
N ALA A 131 -2.93 7.01 7.35
CA ALA A 131 -4.21 6.34 7.16
C ALA A 131 -4.61 5.56 8.42
N TYR A 132 -5.89 5.57 8.76
CA TYR A 132 -6.45 4.94 9.96
C TYR A 132 -7.69 4.09 9.62
N MET A 133 -7.99 3.14 10.51
CA MET A 133 -9.21 2.32 10.44
C MET A 133 -10.34 3.05 11.16
N THR A 134 -11.55 3.02 10.61
CA THR A 134 -12.74 3.67 11.17
C THR A 134 -14.01 2.96 10.72
N THR A 135 -15.11 3.11 11.43
CA THR A 135 -16.45 2.65 11.01
C THR A 135 -17.20 3.71 10.21
N VAL A 136 -16.65 4.91 10.09
CA VAL A 136 -17.20 6.01 9.31
C VAL A 136 -16.60 6.00 7.91
N GLY A 137 -17.44 6.06 6.88
CA GLY A 137 -17.05 6.08 5.46
C GLY A 137 -16.39 7.39 5.03
N ASN A 138 -15.27 7.74 5.65
CA ASN A 138 -14.50 8.93 5.30
C ASN A 138 -13.62 8.71 4.06
N LYS A 139 -13.26 9.82 3.41
CA LYS A 139 -12.36 9.86 2.26
C LYS A 139 -11.00 9.23 2.57
N HIS A 140 -10.42 8.56 1.58
CA HIS A 140 -9.00 8.21 1.57
C HIS A 140 -8.25 9.15 0.63
N SER A 141 -7.82 10.30 1.13
CA SER A 141 -7.29 11.39 0.31
C SER A 141 -6.08 10.97 -0.52
N GLY A 142 -5.12 10.21 0.05
CA GLY A 142 -3.95 9.74 -0.71
C GLY A 142 -4.28 8.78 -1.85
N LEU A 143 -5.44 8.10 -1.83
CA LEU A 143 -5.86 7.19 -2.90
C LEU A 143 -6.82 7.85 -3.91
N GLY A 144 -7.32 9.06 -3.63
CA GLY A 144 -8.30 9.74 -4.47
C GLY A 144 -9.69 9.06 -4.46
N LEU A 145 -10.08 8.46 -3.33
CA LEU A 145 -11.32 7.67 -3.20
C LEU A 145 -12.19 8.17 -2.05
N ASP A 146 -13.50 8.26 -2.27
CA ASP A 146 -14.46 8.74 -1.26
C ASP A 146 -14.71 7.71 -0.16
N HIS A 147 -14.70 6.42 -0.50
CA HIS A 147 -14.76 5.32 0.46
C HIS A 147 -13.74 4.25 0.08
N TYR A 148 -13.11 3.65 1.08
CA TYR A 148 -12.13 2.59 0.87
C TYR A 148 -12.13 1.59 2.02
N VAL A 149 -12.07 0.30 1.73
CA VAL A 149 -11.88 -0.77 2.71
C VAL A 149 -10.59 -1.54 2.41
N GLN A 150 -10.19 -2.47 3.27
CA GLN A 150 -9.12 -3.42 2.96
C GLN A 150 -9.67 -4.83 3.15
N ALA A 151 -9.96 -5.52 2.06
CA ALA A 151 -10.56 -6.86 2.06
C ALA A 151 -9.73 -7.88 1.28
N THR A 152 -8.68 -7.45 0.57
CA THR A 152 -7.96 -8.29 -0.39
C THR A 152 -6.78 -9.07 0.20
N ALA A 153 -6.55 -9.03 1.52
CA ALA A 153 -5.46 -9.78 2.15
C ALA A 153 -5.82 -10.40 3.53
N PRO A 154 -6.92 -11.19 3.63
CA PRO A 154 -7.41 -11.77 4.88
C PRO A 154 -6.42 -12.72 5.57
N ILE A 155 -5.52 -13.36 4.82
CA ILE A 155 -4.49 -14.27 5.36
C ILE A 155 -3.52 -13.53 6.31
N ARG A 156 -3.26 -12.24 6.05
CA ARG A 156 -2.22 -11.46 6.75
C ARG A 156 -2.75 -10.22 7.45
N ARG A 157 -4.04 -9.90 7.31
CA ARG A 157 -4.69 -8.75 7.97
C ARG A 157 -6.01 -9.19 8.58
N PHE A 158 -6.10 -9.10 9.90
CA PHE A 158 -7.30 -9.50 10.64
C PHE A 158 -8.54 -8.67 10.25
N CYS A 159 -8.39 -7.36 10.04
CA CYS A 159 -9.50 -6.50 9.64
C CYS A 159 -10.08 -6.91 8.27
N ASP A 160 -9.24 -7.35 7.32
CA ASP A 160 -9.72 -7.89 6.03
C ASP A 160 -10.58 -9.13 6.23
N LEU A 161 -10.21 -10.03 7.15
CA LEU A 161 -11.02 -11.20 7.48
C LEU A 161 -12.37 -10.80 8.09
N VAL A 162 -12.39 -9.80 8.98
CA VAL A 162 -13.63 -9.27 9.58
C VAL A 162 -14.53 -8.67 8.50
N ILE A 163 -13.95 -7.88 7.59
CA ILE A 163 -14.66 -7.28 6.44
C ILE A 163 -15.25 -8.36 5.53
N GLN A 164 -14.48 -9.39 5.17
CA GLN A 164 -14.99 -10.49 4.35
C GLN A 164 -16.11 -11.26 5.04
N ARG A 165 -15.99 -11.54 6.35
CA ARG A 165 -17.06 -12.20 7.13
C ARG A 165 -18.34 -11.39 7.16
N GLN A 166 -18.24 -10.08 7.40
CA GLN A 166 -19.37 -9.16 7.43
C GLN A 166 -20.10 -9.15 6.09
N ILE A 167 -19.36 -9.03 4.98
CA ILE A 167 -19.91 -8.99 3.63
C ILE A 167 -20.56 -10.33 3.27
N SER A 168 -19.85 -11.45 3.43
CA SER A 168 -20.39 -12.78 3.11
C SER A 168 -21.65 -13.10 3.91
N TYR A 169 -21.66 -12.80 5.21
CA TYR A 169 -22.81 -13.01 6.06
C TYR A 169 -24.01 -12.16 5.62
N SER A 170 -23.77 -10.89 5.27
CA SER A 170 -24.82 -10.00 4.78
C SER A 170 -25.40 -10.44 3.44
N LEU A 171 -24.60 -11.00 2.55
CA LEU A 171 -25.09 -11.53 1.27
C LEU A 171 -26.00 -12.75 1.46
N GLU A 172 -25.72 -13.58 2.46
CA GLU A 172 -26.49 -14.80 2.74
C GLU A 172 -27.75 -14.53 3.58
N HIS A 173 -27.66 -13.66 4.60
CA HIS A 173 -28.70 -13.49 5.61
C HIS A 173 -29.47 -12.17 5.49
N GLN A 174 -29.05 -11.26 4.60
CA GLN A 174 -29.57 -9.90 4.48
C GLN A 174 -29.57 -9.11 5.80
N THR A 175 -28.57 -9.37 6.64
CA THR A 175 -28.35 -8.67 7.92
C THR A 175 -26.86 -8.58 8.24
N SER A 176 -26.48 -7.74 9.19
CA SER A 176 -25.09 -7.57 9.62
C SER A 176 -24.66 -8.66 10.62
N LEU A 177 -23.47 -9.24 10.44
CA LEU A 177 -22.87 -10.16 11.42
C LEU A 177 -22.41 -9.42 12.68
N TYR A 178 -21.77 -8.26 12.45
CA TYR A 178 -21.28 -7.37 13.47
C TYR A 178 -22.07 -6.06 13.43
N SER A 179 -22.45 -5.57 14.60
CA SER A 179 -22.95 -4.22 14.79
C SER A 179 -21.84 -3.17 14.61
N ALA A 180 -22.23 -1.92 14.37
CA ALA A 180 -21.27 -0.81 14.26
C ALA A 180 -20.39 -0.66 15.51
N LEU A 181 -20.95 -0.89 16.70
CA LEU A 181 -20.22 -0.83 17.97
C LEU A 181 -19.19 -1.96 18.11
N GLU A 182 -19.53 -3.18 17.70
CA GLU A 182 -18.58 -4.31 17.71
C GLU A 182 -17.42 -4.06 16.74
N LEU A 183 -17.70 -3.51 15.56
CA LEU A 183 -16.67 -3.14 14.58
C LEU A 183 -15.75 -2.04 15.12
N GLU A 184 -16.30 -1.04 15.81
CA GLU A 184 -15.51 0.02 16.44
C GLU A 184 -14.57 -0.55 17.53
N ASN A 185 -15.09 -1.44 18.38
CA ASN A 185 -14.28 -2.14 19.38
C ASN A 185 -13.16 -2.97 18.74
N ILE A 186 -13.45 -3.67 17.63
CA ILE A 186 -12.45 -4.42 16.86
C ILE A 186 -11.35 -3.48 16.33
N VAL A 187 -11.73 -2.32 15.78
CA VAL A 187 -10.79 -1.31 15.27
C VAL A 187 -9.88 -0.81 16.38
N GLN A 188 -10.44 -0.40 17.52
CA GLN A 188 -9.67 0.10 18.67
C GLN A 188 -8.69 -0.95 19.21
N CYS A 189 -9.15 -2.19 19.39
CA CYS A 189 -8.30 -3.29 19.84
C CYS A 189 -7.18 -3.62 18.85
N SER A 190 -7.47 -3.55 17.55
CA SER A 190 -6.50 -3.83 16.49
C SER A 190 -5.45 -2.73 16.35
N ALA A 191 -5.82 -1.46 16.56
CA ALA A 191 -4.92 -0.32 16.40
C ALA A 191 -3.69 -0.41 17.31
N THR A 192 -3.86 -0.79 18.57
CA THR A 192 -2.74 -0.92 19.53
C THR A 192 -1.76 -2.02 19.11
N LYS A 193 -2.27 -3.17 18.64
CA LYS A 193 -1.46 -4.30 18.16
C LYS A 193 -0.72 -3.94 16.87
N LEU A 194 -1.39 -3.29 15.92
CA LEU A 194 -0.80 -2.83 14.67
C LEU A 194 0.34 -1.83 14.91
N LYS A 195 0.18 -0.91 15.88
CA LYS A 195 1.26 0.03 16.26
C LYS A 195 2.50 -0.69 16.79
N ARG A 196 2.33 -1.73 17.63
CA ARG A 196 3.44 -2.56 18.13
C ARG A 196 4.13 -3.32 17.00
N ILE A 197 3.36 -3.95 16.11
CA ILE A 197 3.89 -4.68 14.95
C ILE A 197 4.69 -3.74 14.03
N SER A 198 4.18 -2.54 13.78
CA SER A 198 4.86 -1.54 12.95
C SER A 198 6.19 -1.07 13.57
N SER A 199 6.22 -0.87 14.88
CA SER A 199 7.43 -0.48 15.63
C SER A 199 8.49 -1.58 15.54
N ALA A 200 8.13 -2.82 15.89
CA ALA A 200 9.04 -3.97 15.82
C ALA A 200 9.56 -4.23 14.39
N THR A 201 8.71 -4.04 13.37
CA THR A 201 9.13 -4.17 11.96
C THR A 201 10.15 -3.12 11.57
N SER A 202 9.96 -1.88 12.02
CA SER A 202 10.87 -0.76 11.74
C SER A 202 12.21 -0.94 12.46
N GLU A 203 12.18 -1.35 13.73
CA GLU A 203 13.36 -1.68 14.52
C GLU A 203 14.16 -2.83 13.90
N ARG A 204 13.48 -3.89 13.45
CA ARG A 204 14.12 -5.01 12.74
C ARG A 204 14.82 -4.55 11.46
N LYS A 205 14.14 -3.74 10.62
CA LYS A 205 14.74 -3.19 9.40
C LYS A 205 15.98 -2.34 9.70
N ARG A 206 15.88 -1.48 10.72
CA ARG A 206 17.01 -0.65 11.18
C ARG A 206 18.17 -1.51 11.68
N TYR A 207 17.90 -2.53 12.49
CA TYR A 207 18.92 -3.43 13.04
C TYR A 207 19.74 -4.09 11.92
N TRP A 208 19.07 -4.71 10.94
CA TRP A 208 19.77 -5.41 9.87
C TRP A 208 20.49 -4.46 8.90
N LEU A 209 19.92 -3.27 8.66
CA LEU A 209 20.63 -2.22 7.93
C LEU A 209 21.93 -1.83 8.64
N LEU A 210 21.90 -1.63 9.97
CA LEU A 210 23.10 -1.32 10.73
C LEU A 210 24.12 -2.47 10.73
N LYS A 211 23.66 -3.72 10.78
CA LYS A 211 24.53 -4.90 10.65
C LYS A 211 25.20 -5.00 9.29
N TRP A 212 24.47 -4.67 8.22
CA TRP A 212 25.03 -4.59 6.88
C TRP A 212 26.07 -3.47 6.74
N MET A 213 25.88 -2.34 7.43
CA MET A 213 26.84 -1.23 7.46
C MET A 213 28.10 -1.60 8.27
N GLU A 214 27.93 -2.27 9.41
CA GLU A 214 29.04 -2.73 10.27
C GLU A 214 30.02 -3.60 9.49
N SER A 215 29.53 -4.53 8.65
CA SER A 215 30.39 -5.42 7.86
C SER A 215 31.19 -4.73 6.75
N ARG A 216 30.91 -3.47 6.43
CA ARG A 216 31.56 -2.68 5.36
C ARG A 216 32.44 -1.56 5.89
N MET A 217 32.54 -1.39 7.21
CA MET A 217 33.34 -0.32 7.80
C MET A 217 34.83 -0.42 7.45
N ASP A 218 35.32 -1.64 7.18
CA ASP A 218 36.73 -1.92 6.86
C ASP A 218 37.04 -1.87 5.35
N ASP A 219 36.02 -1.80 4.49
CA ASP A 219 36.16 -1.82 3.02
C ASP A 219 36.58 -0.45 2.43
N GLY A 220 36.73 0.57 3.29
CA GLY A 220 37.09 1.94 2.92
C GLY A 220 35.88 2.89 2.91
N LEU A 221 36.10 4.15 2.52
CA LEU A 221 35.01 5.11 2.32
C LEU A 221 34.34 4.84 0.97
N ASP A 222 33.33 3.98 0.97
CA ASP A 222 32.39 3.94 -0.15
C ASP A 222 31.71 5.31 -0.28
N GLU A 223 31.69 5.87 -1.49
CA GLU A 223 30.93 7.06 -1.79
C GLU A 223 29.43 6.71 -1.85
N TYR A 224 28.69 7.06 -0.79
CA TYR A 224 27.24 6.90 -0.75
C TYR A 224 26.53 8.19 -1.17
N GLN A 225 25.52 8.07 -2.03
CA GLN A 225 24.59 9.18 -2.27
C GLN A 225 23.70 9.38 -1.05
N ALA A 226 23.81 10.56 -0.43
CA ALA A 226 22.96 10.98 0.67
C ALA A 226 22.11 12.19 0.27
N VAL A 227 20.89 12.22 0.77
CA VAL A 227 19.98 13.35 0.63
C VAL A 227 19.78 13.98 2.01
N PHE A 228 20.02 15.27 2.13
CA PHE A 228 19.67 16.04 3.33
C PHE A 228 18.20 16.44 3.24
N SER A 229 17.38 15.92 4.15
CA SER A 229 15.93 16.20 4.22
C SER A 229 15.52 17.02 5.47
N GLY A 230 16.45 17.83 5.98
CA GLY A 230 16.22 18.78 7.08
C GLY A 230 17.49 19.09 7.89
N ILE A 231 17.51 20.27 8.52
CA ILE A 231 18.46 20.65 9.60
C ILE A 231 17.74 20.46 10.93
#